data_AF-A0A9P7UCV7-F1
#
_entry.id   AF-A0A9P7UCV7-F1
#
_cell.length_a   1.000
_cell.length_b   1.000
_cell.length_c   1.000
_cell.angle_alpha   90.00
_cell.angle_beta   90.00
_cell.angle_gamma   90.00
#
_symmetry.space_group_name_H-M   'P 1'
#
loop_
_entity.id
_entity.type
_entity.pdbx_description
1 polymer ?
#
loop_
_entity_poly.entity_id
_entity_poly.type
_entity_poly.pdbx_seq_one_letter_code
_entity_poly.pdbx_strand_id
1 'polypeptide(L)'
;MADQQEPIFTPASGYESFIYIYNKTKVDFALDRSKAILGSWAKGCPPNTIKAGAEALIQLNDSFGFSGSQGEVVYELYHPSDPDNALSFKVEFCDPYGRWNDNYLRTKSSNPKLVSCQVLDYNLTGHPFTGHVEVYLAENSANEMFDDANSSDETNSDVHAAFEIGFNGPLGIKIRDPVHEDIAIAAFIASRMRFPKGTEYNNLDATQWEYMRGLLWNDDPLCLLFEDSRESNSELALGEKFLGDFYAGSPSSLTQRSHFGDLQFFHAMAAQSNEDPHDTKANMLSWLEIIYKLAIGVQDVKETDSLAGRFPTRFSSYSDPSGDASLRQLFLGRTPSYRKANISKRAFGHCLHMVQDSYAVGHTLRRLSNPGDLDGRDSEGFFRFKPGKFARLGPIITFHTYSGQSKRHAHYDESKQPRSPRDLDSFNHIIGARDAIDKSIKLINYYAQKAKWEDGVRDFFANEVFVLDSNATLSNPQVDERFGSPDTSSQSTLEADRAADEEYRMGAWVNSHTDAQTQF
;
A
#
# COMPACT_ATOMS: atom_id res chain seq x y z
N MET A 1 1.16 46.35 42.85
CA MET A 1 1.15 46.66 41.41
C MET A 1 2.52 46.26 40.88
N ALA A 2 2.71 45.20 40.11
CA ALA A 2 1.81 44.45 39.26
C ALA A 2 2.00 42.94 39.45
N ASP A 3 0.92 42.19 39.23
CA ASP A 3 0.85 40.74 39.28
C ASP A 3 1.80 40.08 38.27
N GLN A 4 2.49 39.05 38.75
CA GLN A 4 3.00 37.97 37.91
C GLN A 4 1.80 37.07 37.59
N GLN A 5 1.32 37.12 36.34
CA GLN A 5 0.55 36.02 35.76
C GLN A 5 1.48 35.26 34.83
N GLU A 6 1.96 34.11 35.31
CA GLU A 6 2.40 33.05 34.42
C GLU A 6 1.25 32.69 33.46
N PRO A 7 1.53 32.45 32.17
CA PRO A 7 0.51 31.93 31.28
C PRO A 7 0.14 30.53 31.76
N ILE A 8 -1.04 30.40 32.35
CA ILE A 8 -1.71 29.12 32.57
C ILE A 8 -1.98 28.55 31.17
N PHE A 9 -1.13 27.63 30.73
CA PHE A 9 -1.41 26.78 29.59
C PHE A 9 -2.63 25.93 29.97
N THR A 10 -3.79 26.29 29.45
CA THR A 10 -4.98 25.42 29.47
C THR A 10 -4.83 24.50 28.26
N PRO A 11 -4.78 23.17 28.42
CA PRO A 11 -4.87 22.28 27.27
C PRO A 11 -6.19 22.59 26.55
N ALA A 12 -6.17 22.69 25.22
CA ALA A 12 -7.40 22.79 24.45
C ALA A 12 -8.29 21.58 24.82
N SER A 13 -9.40 21.84 25.50
CA SER A 13 -10.31 20.84 26.06
C SER A 13 -11.09 20.13 24.95
N GLY A 14 -10.53 19.07 24.38
CA GLY A 14 -11.18 18.24 23.37
C GLY A 14 -11.93 17.04 23.98
N TYR A 15 -13.00 16.59 23.31
CA TYR A 15 -13.74 15.37 23.64
C TYR A 15 -13.01 14.12 23.10
N GLU A 16 -11.76 13.95 23.48
CA GLU A 16 -10.86 12.89 23.00
C GLU A 16 -10.89 11.68 23.93
N SER A 17 -10.71 10.48 23.37
CA SER A 17 -10.65 9.22 24.11
C SER A 17 -9.23 8.64 24.13
N PHE A 18 -8.74 8.28 25.32
CA PHE A 18 -7.46 7.62 25.59
C PHE A 18 -7.71 6.30 26.31
N ILE A 19 -7.68 5.19 25.58
CA ILE A 19 -7.96 3.86 26.11
C ILE A 19 -6.67 3.05 26.16
N TYR A 20 -6.23 2.70 27.37
CA TYR A 20 -5.07 1.87 27.61
C TYR A 20 -5.50 0.41 27.67
N ILE A 21 -4.91 -0.43 26.81
CA ILE A 21 -5.12 -1.87 26.83
C ILE A 21 -3.81 -2.55 27.23
N TYR A 22 -3.82 -3.22 28.37
CA TYR A 22 -2.72 -4.05 28.81
C TYR A 22 -2.96 -5.51 28.43
N ASN A 23 -2.14 -6.00 27.51
CA ASN A 23 -2.00 -7.42 27.23
C ASN A 23 -1.27 -8.15 28.37
N LYS A 24 -2.02 -8.69 29.33
CA LYS A 24 -1.50 -9.53 30.43
C LYS A 24 -1.33 -11.01 30.03
N THR A 25 -1.35 -11.31 28.74
CA THR A 25 -1.21 -12.66 28.21
C THR A 25 0.21 -12.92 27.69
N LYS A 26 0.47 -14.17 27.30
CA LYS A 26 1.73 -14.60 26.68
C LYS A 26 1.69 -14.60 25.15
N VAL A 27 0.61 -14.09 24.55
CA VAL A 27 0.43 -14.06 23.09
C VAL A 27 0.12 -12.65 22.62
N ASP A 28 0.57 -12.32 21.42
CA ASP A 28 0.28 -11.03 20.82
C ASP A 28 -1.23 -10.91 20.49
N PHE A 29 -1.75 -9.70 20.59
CA PHE A 29 -3.06 -9.35 20.08
C PHE A 29 -2.90 -8.77 18.68
N ALA A 30 -3.64 -9.29 17.71
CA ALA A 30 -3.70 -8.79 16.34
C ALA A 30 -5.04 -8.10 16.12
N LEU A 31 -5.04 -6.86 15.65
CA LEU A 31 -6.26 -6.13 15.34
C LEU A 31 -7.03 -6.84 14.20
N ASP A 32 -8.30 -7.15 14.44
CA ASP A 32 -9.22 -7.70 13.44
C ASP A 32 -9.94 -6.58 12.69
N ARG A 33 -10.50 -5.62 13.46
CA ARG A 33 -11.19 -4.47 12.91
C ARG A 33 -11.22 -3.31 13.90
N SER A 34 -11.36 -2.11 13.36
CA SER A 34 -11.65 -0.91 14.11
C SER A 34 -12.77 -0.13 13.43
N LYS A 35 -13.45 0.73 14.21
CA LYS A 35 -14.41 1.68 13.66
C LYS A 35 -14.45 2.92 14.54
N ALA A 36 -14.14 4.07 13.94
CA ALA A 36 -14.47 5.37 14.50
C ALA A 36 -15.93 5.68 14.14
N ILE A 37 -16.81 5.69 15.14
CA ILE A 37 -18.23 6.05 14.99
C ILE A 37 -18.39 7.57 15.04
N LEU A 38 -17.67 8.22 15.95
CA LEU A 38 -17.50 9.67 16.05
C LEU A 38 -16.01 9.97 16.25
N GLY A 39 -15.53 11.04 15.63
CA GLY A 39 -14.12 11.41 15.68
C GLY A 39 -13.27 10.68 14.64
N SER A 40 -11.95 10.78 14.81
CA SER A 40 -10.95 10.23 13.90
C SER A 40 -9.79 9.66 14.70
N TRP A 41 -9.27 8.49 14.28
CA TRP A 41 -8.13 7.86 14.93
C TRP A 41 -6.91 8.78 14.93
N ALA A 42 -6.17 8.82 16.04
CA ALA A 42 -4.85 9.43 16.06
C ALA A 42 -3.87 8.63 15.18
N LYS A 43 -2.73 9.24 14.82
CA LYS A 43 -1.66 8.55 14.09
C LYS A 43 -1.20 7.32 14.88
N GLY A 44 -1.04 6.19 14.19
CA GLY A 44 -0.66 4.92 14.81
C GLY A 44 -1.80 4.18 15.50
N CYS A 45 -3.00 4.77 15.60
CA CYS A 45 -4.13 4.22 16.33
C CYS A 45 -5.22 3.64 15.41
N PRO A 46 -5.96 2.61 15.89
CA PRO A 46 -5.57 1.78 17.02
C PRO A 46 -4.37 0.90 16.64
N PRO A 47 -3.43 0.62 17.57
CA PRO A 47 -2.26 -0.20 17.25
C PRO A 47 -2.68 -1.54 16.65
N ASN A 48 -2.13 -1.90 15.49
CA ASN A 48 -2.54 -3.13 14.84
C ASN A 48 -2.05 -4.40 15.54
N THR A 49 -1.01 -4.26 16.39
CA THR A 49 -0.47 -5.34 17.21
C THR A 49 -0.23 -4.82 18.62
N ILE A 50 -0.67 -5.56 19.64
CA ILE A 50 -0.31 -5.31 21.05
C ILE A 50 0.49 -6.52 21.53
N LYS A 51 1.77 -6.32 21.81
CA LYS A 51 2.68 -7.41 22.18
C LYS A 51 2.30 -8.04 23.52
N ALA A 52 2.57 -9.34 23.64
CA ALA A 52 2.46 -10.04 24.91
C ALA A 52 3.20 -9.27 26.03
N GLY A 53 2.55 -9.06 27.17
CA GLY A 53 3.13 -8.33 28.29
C GLY A 53 3.25 -6.81 28.11
N ALA A 54 2.77 -6.24 26.99
CA ALA A 54 2.84 -4.80 26.73
C ALA A 54 1.49 -4.10 26.98
N GLU A 55 1.59 -2.81 27.29
CA GLU A 55 0.46 -1.88 27.26
C GLU A 55 0.48 -1.10 25.95
N ALA A 56 -0.71 -0.78 25.43
CA ALA A 56 -0.88 0.02 24.24
C ALA A 56 -1.97 1.07 24.43
N LEU A 57 -1.73 2.26 23.88
CA LEU A 57 -2.70 3.35 23.83
C LEU A 57 -3.54 3.27 22.56
N ILE A 58 -4.85 3.39 22.73
CA ILE A 58 -5.81 3.67 21.66
C ILE A 58 -6.30 5.09 21.85
N GLN A 59 -5.99 5.95 20.88
CA GLN A 59 -6.41 7.35 20.91
C GLN A 59 -7.36 7.66 19.76
N LEU A 60 -8.50 8.27 20.11
CA LEU A 60 -9.52 8.73 19.16
C LEU A 60 -9.81 10.21 19.42
N ASN A 61 -9.57 11.05 18.41
CA ASN A 61 -9.69 12.50 18.51
C ASN A 61 -11.08 12.97 18.10
N ASP A 62 -11.58 14.05 18.72
CA ASP A 62 -12.77 14.75 18.23
C ASP A 62 -12.42 15.52 16.93
N SER A 63 -13.05 15.14 15.82
CA SER A 63 -12.75 15.74 14.51
C SER A 63 -13.22 17.19 14.36
N PHE A 64 -14.14 17.67 15.20
CA PHE A 64 -14.74 19.01 15.07
C PHE A 64 -14.79 19.82 16.38
N GLY A 65 -14.23 19.28 17.47
CA GLY A 65 -14.21 19.91 18.81
C GLY A 65 -15.57 20.01 19.50
N PHE A 66 -16.64 19.53 18.85
CA PHE A 66 -18.01 19.53 19.37
C PHE A 66 -18.79 18.26 19.01
N SER A 67 -18.12 17.19 18.57
CA SER A 67 -18.80 15.95 18.15
C SER A 67 -18.69 14.83 19.18
N GLY A 68 -17.69 14.90 20.06
CA GLY A 68 -17.32 13.74 20.87
C GLY A 68 -16.38 12.79 20.13
N SER A 69 -15.98 11.72 20.82
CA SER A 69 -15.26 10.60 20.22
C SER A 69 -15.93 9.29 20.61
N GLN A 70 -16.20 8.42 19.65
CA GLN A 70 -16.85 7.13 19.90
C GLN A 70 -16.21 6.07 19.00
N GLY A 71 -15.74 4.98 19.60
CA GLY A 71 -14.97 3.97 18.88
C GLY A 71 -15.29 2.54 19.31
N GLU A 72 -15.03 1.62 18.39
CA GLU A 72 -14.90 0.20 18.70
C GLU A 72 -13.61 -0.37 18.09
N VAL A 73 -12.97 -1.28 18.83
CA VAL A 73 -11.84 -2.09 18.36
C VAL A 73 -12.09 -3.55 18.68
N VAL A 74 -11.65 -4.43 17.79
CA VAL A 74 -11.68 -5.88 18.01
C VAL A 74 -10.29 -6.43 17.76
N TYR A 75 -9.76 -7.14 18.74
CA TYR A 75 -8.49 -7.85 18.65
C TYR A 75 -8.73 -9.35 18.67
N GLU A 76 -7.96 -10.06 17.86
CA GLU A 76 -7.81 -11.50 17.84
C GLU A 76 -6.53 -11.92 18.60
N LEU A 77 -6.60 -13.07 19.25
CA LEU A 77 -5.47 -13.73 19.90
C LEU A 77 -5.63 -15.24 19.76
N TYR A 78 -4.52 -15.95 19.62
CA TYR A 78 -4.51 -17.40 19.43
C TYR A 78 -4.09 -18.08 20.72
N HIS A 79 -4.90 -19.03 21.18
CA HIS A 79 -4.56 -19.77 22.39
C HIS A 79 -3.40 -20.74 22.09
N PRO A 80 -2.35 -20.85 22.91
CA PRO A 80 -1.21 -21.72 22.62
C PRO A 80 -1.59 -23.20 22.39
N SER A 81 -2.63 -23.68 23.07
CA SER A 81 -3.13 -25.06 22.90
C SER A 81 -4.08 -25.25 21.71
N ASP A 82 -4.50 -24.17 21.04
CA ASP A 82 -5.42 -24.21 19.90
C ASP A 82 -5.09 -23.05 18.93
N PRO A 83 -3.95 -23.15 18.22
CA PRO A 83 -3.46 -22.08 17.36
C PRO A 83 -4.29 -21.90 16.09
N ASP A 84 -5.21 -22.83 15.78
CA ASP A 84 -6.05 -22.78 14.58
C ASP A 84 -7.37 -22.05 14.82
N ASN A 85 -7.78 -21.88 16.08
CA ASN A 85 -9.01 -21.16 16.44
C ASN A 85 -8.71 -19.84 17.14
N ALA A 86 -8.95 -18.73 16.44
CA ALA A 86 -8.81 -17.40 17.01
C ALA A 86 -9.87 -17.15 18.09
N LEU A 87 -9.41 -16.68 19.26
CA LEU A 87 -10.23 -16.01 20.25
C LEU A 87 -10.24 -14.51 19.94
N SER A 88 -11.24 -13.77 20.41
CA SER A 88 -11.29 -12.33 20.20
C SER A 88 -11.90 -11.60 21.39
N PHE A 89 -11.55 -10.33 21.54
CA PHE A 89 -12.25 -9.42 22.43
C PHE A 89 -12.51 -8.09 21.74
N LYS A 90 -13.63 -7.46 22.11
CA LYS A 90 -14.05 -6.14 21.65
C LYS A 90 -13.95 -5.16 22.81
N VAL A 91 -13.46 -3.96 22.53
CA VAL A 91 -13.53 -2.79 23.40
C VAL A 91 -14.36 -1.73 22.72
N GLU A 92 -15.40 -1.23 23.40
CA GLU A 92 -16.28 -0.17 22.95
C GLU A 92 -16.20 1.00 23.92
N PHE A 93 -16.06 2.21 23.39
CA PHE A 93 -15.91 3.40 24.20
C PHE A 93 -16.59 4.63 23.58
N CYS A 94 -16.91 5.60 24.44
CA CYS A 94 -17.48 6.87 24.01
C CYS A 94 -17.15 7.98 25.02
N ASP A 95 -16.65 9.09 24.49
CA ASP A 95 -16.68 10.42 25.05
C ASP A 95 -17.75 11.25 24.30
N PRO A 96 -19.00 11.27 24.76
CA PRO A 96 -20.08 11.96 24.07
C PRO A 96 -19.98 13.48 24.18
N TYR A 97 -20.38 14.18 23.12
CA TYR A 97 -20.55 15.64 23.21
C TYR A 97 -21.63 16.02 24.21
N GLY A 98 -21.30 16.91 25.15
CA GLY A 98 -22.24 17.53 26.08
C GLY A 98 -22.00 17.15 27.54
N ARG A 99 -21.99 18.17 28.41
CA ARG A 99 -21.64 18.12 29.84
C ARG A 99 -22.49 17.18 30.71
N TRP A 100 -23.57 16.62 30.17
CA TRP A 100 -24.54 15.78 30.90
C TRP A 100 -24.60 14.35 30.38
N ASN A 101 -23.78 14.00 29.38
CA ASN A 101 -23.69 12.64 28.88
C ASN A 101 -22.50 11.96 29.55
N ASP A 102 -22.74 10.77 30.10
CA ASP A 102 -21.69 9.99 30.75
C ASP A 102 -20.83 9.27 29.71
N ASN A 103 -19.53 9.23 29.97
CA ASN A 103 -18.60 8.39 29.24
C ASN A 103 -18.92 6.91 29.48
N TYR A 104 -18.53 6.04 28.56
CA TYR A 104 -18.59 4.60 28.81
C TYR A 104 -17.38 3.86 28.26
N LEU A 105 -17.03 2.76 28.93
CA LEU A 105 -16.08 1.75 28.48
C LEU A 105 -16.69 0.36 28.69
N ARG A 106 -16.75 -0.44 27.64
CA ARG A 106 -17.32 -1.79 27.68
C ARG A 106 -16.41 -2.77 26.96
N THR A 107 -16.37 -3.99 27.47
CA THR A 107 -15.60 -5.08 26.87
C THR A 107 -16.49 -6.29 26.62
N LYS A 108 -16.19 -7.06 25.56
CA LYS A 108 -16.88 -8.31 25.25
C LYS A 108 -15.90 -9.32 24.67
N SER A 109 -15.82 -10.49 25.27
CA SER A 109 -15.00 -11.61 24.80
C SER A 109 -15.81 -12.59 23.95
N SER A 110 -15.18 -13.22 22.94
CA SER A 110 -15.76 -14.30 22.15
C SER A 110 -15.98 -15.57 22.97
N ASN A 111 -15.12 -15.79 23.97
CA ASN A 111 -15.22 -16.88 24.92
C ASN A 111 -14.77 -16.40 26.32
N PRO A 112 -15.70 -15.92 27.16
CA PRO A 112 -15.39 -15.39 28.48
C PRO A 112 -14.76 -16.39 29.46
N LYS A 113 -14.77 -17.69 29.16
CA LYS A 113 -14.08 -18.72 29.96
C LYS A 113 -12.57 -18.76 29.68
N LEU A 114 -12.17 -18.33 28.48
CA LEU A 114 -10.77 -18.37 28.04
C LEU A 114 -10.16 -16.97 27.99
N VAL A 115 -10.91 -15.96 27.55
CA VAL A 115 -10.43 -14.57 27.50
C VAL A 115 -11.25 -13.73 28.46
N SER A 116 -10.58 -13.20 29.49
CA SER A 116 -11.17 -12.28 30.46
C SER A 116 -10.70 -10.86 30.19
N CYS A 117 -11.64 -9.92 30.05
CA CYS A 117 -11.35 -8.50 29.88
C CYS A 117 -11.86 -7.75 31.11
N GLN A 118 -10.96 -7.16 31.88
CA GLN A 118 -11.28 -6.40 33.08
C GLN A 118 -11.15 -4.91 32.78
N VAL A 119 -12.23 -4.15 32.96
CA VAL A 119 -12.18 -2.69 32.97
C VAL A 119 -11.77 -2.27 34.38
N LEU A 120 -10.59 -1.67 34.54
CA LEU A 120 -10.06 -1.31 35.85
C LEU A 120 -10.69 -0.03 36.38
N ASP A 121 -10.56 1.04 35.61
CA ASP A 121 -11.10 2.36 35.90
C ASP A 121 -11.36 3.13 34.60
N TYR A 122 -12.23 4.14 34.71
CA TYR A 122 -12.42 5.19 33.72
C TYR A 122 -13.14 6.37 34.36
N ASN A 123 -12.95 7.58 33.83
CA ASN A 123 -13.71 8.75 34.25
C ASN A 123 -15.14 8.70 33.67
N LEU A 124 -16.14 8.50 34.52
CA LEU A 124 -17.56 8.49 34.12
C LEU A 124 -18.01 9.84 33.54
N THR A 125 -17.43 10.94 34.03
CA THR A 125 -17.73 12.31 33.57
C THR A 125 -16.44 13.09 33.35
N GLY A 126 -16.46 14.04 32.43
CA GLY A 126 -15.35 14.94 32.15
C GLY A 126 -14.54 14.52 30.92
N HIS A 127 -13.76 15.48 30.40
CA HIS A 127 -13.03 15.37 29.15
C HIS A 127 -11.57 15.82 29.37
N PRO A 128 -10.57 15.17 28.76
CA PRO A 128 -10.71 14.02 27.87
C PRO A 128 -11.13 12.73 28.62
N PHE A 129 -11.64 11.77 27.87
CA PHE A 129 -12.01 10.45 28.38
C PHE A 129 -10.79 9.53 28.47
N THR A 130 -10.52 8.96 29.65
CA THR A 130 -9.45 7.99 29.89
C THR A 130 -10.01 6.72 30.51
N GLY A 131 -9.57 5.57 30.01
CA GLY A 131 -9.95 4.28 30.60
C GLY A 131 -8.90 3.19 30.41
N HIS A 132 -8.90 2.22 31.33
CA HIS A 132 -7.92 1.14 31.37
C HIS A 132 -8.60 -0.23 31.29
N VAL A 133 -8.05 -1.09 30.42
CA VAL A 133 -8.51 -2.47 30.22
C VAL A 133 -7.34 -3.43 30.36
N GLU A 134 -7.46 -4.43 31.21
CA GLU A 134 -6.54 -5.56 31.25
C GLU A 134 -7.18 -6.78 30.60
N VAL A 135 -6.39 -7.49 29.79
CA VAL A 135 -6.85 -8.70 29.09
C VAL A 135 -6.00 -9.89 29.50
N TYR A 136 -6.67 -10.94 29.96
CA TYR A 136 -6.09 -12.19 30.46
C TYR A 136 -6.53 -13.37 29.60
N LEU A 137 -5.64 -14.36 29.46
CA LEU A 137 -5.90 -15.63 28.80
C LEU A 137 -5.81 -16.74 29.85
N ALA A 138 -6.84 -17.56 29.98
CA ALA A 138 -6.85 -18.67 30.92
C ALA A 138 -5.86 -19.74 30.47
N GLU A 139 -4.81 -20.00 31.26
CA GLU A 139 -3.89 -21.08 30.97
C GLU A 139 -4.51 -22.42 31.36
N ASN A 140 -4.78 -23.31 30.39
CA ASN A 140 -4.81 -24.74 30.71
C ASN A 140 -3.34 -25.14 30.96
N SER A 141 -3.04 -25.53 32.19
CA SER A 141 -1.69 -25.76 32.71
C SER A 141 -0.81 -26.59 31.78
N ALA A 142 0.15 -25.93 31.12
CA ALA A 142 1.36 -26.53 30.57
C ALA A 142 2.48 -25.48 30.49
N ASN A 143 3.44 -25.66 31.41
CA ASN A 143 4.78 -25.09 31.61
C ASN A 143 5.36 -24.01 30.66
N GLU A 144 5.84 -22.96 31.32
CA GLU A 144 7.00 -22.06 31.11
C GLU A 144 7.83 -22.11 29.80
N MET A 145 8.05 -20.92 29.21
CA MET A 145 9.41 -20.39 28.89
C MET A 145 9.39 -18.87 28.57
N PHE A 146 10.37 -18.17 29.16
CA PHE A 146 10.93 -16.79 29.10
C PHE A 146 10.72 -15.91 27.84
N ASP A 147 10.94 -14.57 27.78
CA ASP A 147 11.81 -13.62 28.50
C ASP A 147 11.26 -12.17 28.39
N ASP A 148 11.61 -11.30 29.34
CA ASP A 148 11.22 -9.89 29.46
C ASP A 148 11.88 -8.96 28.41
N ALA A 149 11.11 -7.99 27.90
CA ALA A 149 11.65 -6.84 27.18
C ALA A 149 10.97 -5.53 27.61
N ASN A 150 11.77 -4.67 28.25
CA ASN A 150 11.42 -3.31 28.67
C ASN A 150 10.89 -2.44 27.51
N SER A 151 9.75 -1.77 27.74
CA SER A 151 9.27 -0.65 26.92
C SER A 151 9.56 0.68 27.61
N SER A 152 10.13 1.63 26.86
CA SER A 152 10.19 3.05 27.22
C SER A 152 9.14 3.80 26.40
N ASP A 153 8.22 4.46 27.09
CA ASP A 153 7.20 5.34 26.55
C ASP A 153 7.78 6.76 26.39
N GLU A 154 7.61 7.38 25.22
CA GLU A 154 7.76 8.82 25.04
C GLU A 154 6.55 9.35 24.27
N THR A 155 5.90 10.35 24.86
CA THR A 155 4.81 11.12 24.30
C THR A 155 5.39 12.27 23.47
N ASN A 156 4.96 12.42 22.22
CA ASN A 156 5.23 13.62 21.45
C ASN A 156 3.94 14.08 20.78
N SER A 157 3.54 15.30 21.13
CA SER A 157 2.49 16.05 20.46
C SER A 157 3.15 16.93 19.40
N ASP A 158 3.07 16.54 18.14
CA ASP A 158 3.42 17.42 17.03
C ASP A 158 2.47 17.23 15.85
N VAL A 159 2.08 18.36 15.28
CA VAL A 159 1.20 18.45 14.11
C VAL A 159 2.04 18.08 12.89
N HIS A 160 1.86 16.87 12.37
CA HIS A 160 2.50 16.41 11.14
C HIS A 160 1.46 16.21 10.03
N ALA A 161 1.91 16.50 8.80
CA ALA A 161 1.13 16.35 7.58
C ALA A 161 0.63 14.89 7.38
N ALA A 162 -0.41 14.70 6.57
CA ALA A 162 -0.99 13.39 6.15
C ALA A 162 -0.75 13.20 4.63
N PHE A 163 -0.70 11.97 4.05
CA PHE A 163 0.21 11.59 2.92
C PHE A 163 -0.33 11.13 1.53
N GLU A 164 0.30 11.60 0.41
CA GLU A 164 0.42 11.13 -1.00
C GLU A 164 1.27 12.13 -1.84
N ILE A 165 1.68 11.71 -3.05
CA ILE A 165 2.48 12.51 -3.97
C ILE A 165 1.69 12.75 -5.27
N GLY A 166 1.48 14.03 -5.60
CA GLY A 166 0.82 14.46 -6.83
C GLY A 166 0.70 15.98 -6.91
N PHE A 167 1.21 16.58 -7.98
CA PHE A 167 1.42 18.03 -8.03
C PHE A 167 0.23 18.81 -8.60
N ASN A 168 -0.29 19.78 -7.84
CA ASN A 168 -0.97 20.95 -8.38
C ASN A 168 -0.47 22.21 -7.65
N GLY A 169 0.05 23.20 -8.39
CA GLY A 169 0.53 24.48 -7.83
C GLY A 169 -0.60 25.39 -7.32
N PRO A 170 -0.40 26.71 -7.16
CA PRO A 170 0.75 27.48 -6.71
C PRO A 170 0.66 27.86 -5.20
N LEU A 171 -0.28 27.29 -4.42
CA LEU A 171 -0.62 27.78 -3.07
C LEU A 171 -0.96 26.71 -2.01
N GLY A 172 -0.57 25.45 -2.18
CA GLY A 172 -0.75 24.45 -1.12
C GLY A 172 -0.49 23.03 -1.59
N ILE A 173 0.44 22.35 -0.94
CA ILE A 173 0.70 20.92 -1.14
C ILE A 173 -0.50 20.20 -0.54
N LYS A 174 -1.45 19.80 -1.39
CA LYS A 174 -2.55 18.94 -0.99
C LYS A 174 -2.10 17.52 -1.17
N ILE A 175 -1.87 16.91 -0.03
CA ILE A 175 -1.43 15.55 0.10
C ILE A 175 -2.71 14.67 0.08
N ARG A 176 -2.66 13.55 -0.63
CA ARG A 176 -3.74 12.83 -1.39
C ARG A 176 -3.92 11.39 -0.68
N ASP A 177 -4.62 10.35 -1.17
CA ASP A 177 -4.87 8.99 -0.58
C ASP A 177 -3.87 7.79 -0.85
N PRO A 178 -3.46 6.94 0.13
CA PRO A 178 -2.39 5.93 0.00
C PRO A 178 -2.74 4.66 -0.82
N VAL A 179 -2.88 4.77 -2.15
CA VAL A 179 -3.35 3.68 -3.03
C VAL A 179 -2.40 2.48 -3.05
N HIS A 180 -1.10 2.73 -3.28
CA HIS A 180 -0.08 1.68 -3.38
C HIS A 180 0.08 0.94 -2.04
N GLU A 181 0.08 1.68 -0.94
CA GLU A 181 0.20 1.10 0.39
C GLU A 181 -1.05 0.30 0.75
N ASP A 182 -2.25 0.76 0.41
CA ASP A 182 -3.48 -0.01 0.61
C ASP A 182 -3.45 -1.34 -0.16
N ILE A 183 -2.95 -1.33 -1.42
CA ILE A 183 -2.74 -2.55 -2.22
C ILE A 183 -1.73 -3.48 -1.53
N ALA A 184 -0.62 -2.93 -1.03
CA ALA A 184 0.41 -3.70 -0.33
C ALA A 184 -0.13 -4.30 0.98
N ILE A 185 -0.85 -3.53 1.79
CA ILE A 185 -1.47 -3.97 3.04
C ILE A 185 -2.48 -5.09 2.75
N ALA A 186 -3.35 -4.92 1.76
CA ALA A 186 -4.30 -5.95 1.33
C ALA A 186 -3.57 -7.25 0.95
N ALA A 187 -2.47 -7.14 0.21
CA ALA A 187 -1.64 -8.28 -0.16
C ALA A 187 -0.98 -8.94 1.06
N PHE A 188 -0.43 -8.17 2.01
CA PHE A 188 0.14 -8.73 3.25
C PHE A 188 -0.91 -9.48 4.07
N ILE A 189 -2.08 -8.89 4.30
CA ILE A 189 -3.21 -9.52 5.02
C ILE A 189 -3.56 -10.88 4.39
N ALA A 190 -3.61 -10.95 3.05
CA ALA A 190 -3.98 -12.14 2.31
C ALA A 190 -2.83 -13.16 2.08
N SER A 191 -1.58 -12.82 2.43
CA SER A 191 -0.40 -13.63 2.18
C SER A 191 -0.08 -14.64 3.31
N ARG A 192 1.08 -15.29 3.21
CA ARG A 192 1.70 -16.08 4.29
C ARG A 192 2.44 -15.23 5.33
N MET A 193 2.80 -13.99 5.00
CA MET A 193 3.40 -13.03 5.93
C MET A 193 2.29 -12.06 6.37
N ARG A 194 1.39 -12.57 7.21
CA ARG A 194 0.13 -11.87 7.51
C ARG A 194 0.34 -10.68 8.42
N PHE A 195 -0.07 -9.51 7.93
CA PHE A 195 -0.41 -8.40 8.81
C PHE A 195 -1.74 -8.70 9.50
N PRO A 196 -1.99 -8.12 10.69
CA PRO A 196 -3.32 -8.10 11.29
C PRO A 196 -4.40 -7.64 10.30
N LYS A 197 -5.59 -8.24 10.36
CA LYS A 197 -6.67 -7.96 9.38
C LYS A 197 -7.18 -6.52 9.46
N GLY A 198 -7.07 -5.90 10.63
CA GLY A 198 -7.43 -4.50 10.84
C GLY A 198 -6.30 -3.53 10.56
N THR A 199 -5.18 -3.99 9.97
CA THR A 199 -4.11 -3.09 9.55
C THR A 199 -4.61 -2.17 8.44
N GLU A 200 -4.38 -0.88 8.65
CA GLU A 200 -4.62 0.22 7.73
C GLU A 200 -3.34 1.06 7.69
N TYR A 201 -3.19 1.91 6.68
CA TYR A 201 -2.01 2.77 6.55
C TYR A 201 -1.70 3.57 7.83
N ASN A 202 -2.75 4.10 8.47
CA ASN A 202 -2.62 4.94 9.67
C ASN A 202 -2.05 4.19 10.88
N ASN A 203 -2.19 2.87 10.98
CA ASN A 203 -1.83 2.09 12.17
C ASN A 203 -0.67 1.11 11.96
N LEU A 204 0.13 1.32 10.91
CA LEU A 204 1.34 0.54 10.66
C LEU A 204 2.36 0.73 11.79
N ASP A 205 2.95 -0.38 12.26
CA ASP A 205 4.06 -0.34 13.21
C ASP A 205 5.38 0.03 12.50
N ALA A 206 6.41 0.38 13.28
CA ALA A 206 7.71 0.79 12.74
C ALA A 206 8.38 -0.27 11.84
N THR A 207 8.13 -1.55 12.10
CA THR A 207 8.64 -2.67 11.29
C THR A 207 7.91 -2.75 9.95
N GLN A 208 6.60 -2.56 9.93
CA GLN A 208 5.78 -2.56 8.72
C GLN A 208 6.04 -1.33 7.86
N TRP A 209 6.31 -0.18 8.49
CA TRP A 209 6.74 1.04 7.81
C TRP A 209 8.01 0.86 6.98
N GLU A 210 8.91 -0.07 7.33
CA GLU A 210 10.08 -0.33 6.48
C GLU A 210 9.71 -0.96 5.12
N TYR A 211 8.58 -1.68 5.01
CA TYR A 211 8.05 -2.08 3.71
C TYR A 211 7.48 -0.88 2.95
N MET A 212 6.71 -0.01 3.62
CA MET A 212 6.12 1.17 2.98
C MET A 212 7.17 2.18 2.55
N ARG A 213 8.24 2.36 3.32
CA ARG A 213 9.41 3.17 2.94
C ARG A 213 10.11 2.62 1.70
N GLY A 214 10.05 1.31 1.49
CA GLY A 214 10.51 0.67 0.26
C GLY A 214 9.55 0.86 -0.91
N LEU A 215 8.26 0.75 -0.65
CA LEU A 215 7.20 0.93 -1.64
C LEU A 215 7.27 2.34 -2.22
N LEU A 216 7.22 3.36 -1.36
CA LEU A 216 7.28 4.77 -1.71
C LEU A 216 8.64 5.22 -2.27
N TRP A 217 9.68 4.38 -2.20
CA TRP A 217 11.01 4.75 -2.64
C TRP A 217 11.07 4.99 -4.15
N ASN A 218 10.21 4.35 -4.95
CA ASN A 218 10.23 4.53 -6.40
C ASN A 218 9.84 5.96 -6.76
N ASP A 219 8.80 6.49 -6.11
CA ASP A 219 8.29 7.85 -6.29
C ASP A 219 9.19 8.90 -5.62
N ASP A 220 9.89 8.53 -4.54
CA ASP A 220 10.82 9.41 -3.83
C ASP A 220 12.15 8.69 -3.52
N PRO A 221 12.99 8.46 -4.55
CA PRO A 221 14.21 7.66 -4.40
C PRO A 221 15.32 8.40 -3.64
N LEU A 222 15.14 9.69 -3.37
CA LEU A 222 15.99 10.47 -2.47
C LEU A 222 15.40 10.61 -1.06
N CYS A 223 14.23 10.05 -0.76
CA CYS A 223 13.56 10.14 0.55
C CYS A 223 13.34 11.59 1.03
N LEU A 224 13.07 12.53 0.12
CA LEU A 224 12.85 13.95 0.40
C LEU A 224 11.47 14.28 1.00
N LEU A 225 10.54 13.32 0.98
CA LEU A 225 9.20 13.44 1.56
C LEU A 225 9.13 12.97 3.01
N PHE A 226 10.25 12.56 3.58
CA PHE A 226 10.32 12.10 4.95
C PHE A 226 11.28 12.97 5.75
N GLU A 227 10.97 13.14 7.03
CA GLU A 227 11.91 13.75 7.96
C GLU A 227 13.07 12.79 8.26
N ASP A 228 14.27 13.34 8.40
CA ASP A 228 15.44 12.57 8.82
C ASP A 228 15.46 12.42 10.35
N SER A 229 14.67 11.48 10.84
CA SER A 229 14.51 11.20 12.27
C SER A 229 15.36 10.00 12.70
N ARG A 230 15.99 10.09 13.89
CA ARG A 230 16.69 8.95 14.52
C ARG A 230 15.73 7.87 15.01
N GLU A 231 14.50 8.27 15.32
CA GLU A 231 13.54 7.47 16.09
C GLU A 231 12.33 7.02 15.29
N SER A 232 11.99 7.75 14.23
CA SER A 232 10.82 7.50 13.40
C SER A 232 11.22 7.33 11.94
N ASN A 233 10.55 6.40 11.25
CA ASN A 233 10.65 6.21 9.81
C ASN A 233 9.36 6.61 9.08
N SER A 234 8.37 7.15 9.79
CA SER A 234 7.01 7.45 9.30
C SER A 234 6.64 8.94 9.43
N GLU A 235 7.62 9.81 9.70
CA GLU A 235 7.42 11.26 9.81
C GLU A 235 7.62 11.95 8.47
N LEU A 236 6.71 12.85 8.13
CA LEU A 236 6.54 13.35 6.78
C LEU A 236 7.10 14.74 6.63
N ALA A 237 7.89 14.87 5.58
CA ALA A 237 8.27 16.08 4.88
C ALA A 237 7.09 17.03 4.63
N LEU A 238 7.31 18.35 4.65
CA LEU A 238 6.45 19.29 3.92
C LEU A 238 6.50 19.04 2.40
N GLY A 239 7.56 18.39 1.89
CA GLY A 239 7.68 17.99 0.49
C GLY A 239 8.21 19.06 -0.47
N GLU A 240 8.55 20.27 0.01
CA GLU A 240 9.12 21.34 -0.81
C GLU A 240 10.44 20.94 -1.48
N LYS A 241 11.30 20.19 -0.78
CA LYS A 241 12.57 19.68 -1.32
C LYS A 241 12.33 18.70 -2.47
N PHE A 242 11.37 17.80 -2.29
CA PHE A 242 10.97 16.85 -3.33
C PHE A 242 10.43 17.58 -4.55
N LEU A 243 9.52 18.53 -4.36
CA LEU A 243 8.97 19.39 -5.42
C LEU A 243 10.06 20.11 -6.22
N GLY A 244 11.04 20.68 -5.51
CA GLY A 244 12.19 21.34 -6.13
C GLY A 244 13.03 20.38 -6.98
N ASP A 245 13.36 19.20 -6.45
CA ASP A 245 14.16 18.21 -7.18
C ASP A 245 13.37 17.56 -8.33
N PHE A 246 12.06 17.38 -8.19
CA PHE A 246 11.19 16.81 -9.22
C PHE A 246 11.03 17.72 -10.44
N TYR A 247 10.90 19.04 -10.25
CA TYR A 247 10.72 19.97 -11.37
C TYR A 247 12.00 20.59 -11.90
N ALA A 248 13.02 20.73 -11.06
CA ALA A 248 14.22 21.49 -11.39
C ALA A 248 15.52 20.82 -10.89
N GLY A 249 15.47 19.55 -10.48
CA GLY A 249 16.63 18.79 -10.04
C GLY A 249 17.65 18.55 -11.15
N SER A 250 18.84 18.12 -10.75
CA SER A 250 19.89 17.74 -11.72
C SER A 250 19.44 16.50 -12.50
N PRO A 251 19.65 16.43 -13.84
CA PRO A 251 19.40 15.20 -14.61
C PRO A 251 20.14 13.96 -14.10
N SER A 252 21.18 14.14 -13.28
CA SER A 252 21.92 13.05 -12.63
C SER A 252 21.30 12.57 -11.31
N SER A 253 20.33 13.30 -10.74
CA SER A 253 19.65 12.93 -9.50
C SER A 253 18.74 11.74 -9.71
N LEU A 254 18.59 10.89 -8.69
CA LEU A 254 17.68 9.75 -8.77
C LEU A 254 16.24 10.16 -9.06
N THR A 255 15.75 11.28 -8.50
CA THR A 255 14.39 11.76 -8.78
C THR A 255 14.21 12.04 -10.27
N GLN A 256 15.13 12.79 -10.88
CA GLN A 256 15.07 13.08 -12.31
C GLN A 256 15.20 11.82 -13.16
N ARG A 257 16.12 10.93 -12.82
CA ARG A 257 16.36 9.69 -13.59
C ARG A 257 15.21 8.70 -13.52
N SER A 258 14.58 8.56 -12.36
CA SER A 258 13.43 7.66 -12.16
C SER A 258 12.15 8.18 -12.80
N HIS A 259 11.93 9.49 -12.85
CA HIS A 259 10.68 10.04 -13.39
C HIS A 259 10.78 10.46 -14.87
N PHE A 260 11.97 10.88 -15.32
CA PHE A 260 12.15 11.48 -16.64
C PHE A 260 13.32 10.90 -17.44
N GLY A 261 14.04 9.93 -16.89
CA GLY A 261 15.30 9.46 -17.45
C GLY A 261 15.38 7.95 -17.60
N ASP A 262 16.61 7.45 -17.53
CA ASP A 262 17.00 6.08 -17.82
C ASP A 262 16.59 5.06 -16.73
N LEU A 263 16.03 5.53 -15.62
CA LEU A 263 15.52 4.69 -14.53
C LEU A 263 13.98 4.67 -14.46
N GLN A 264 13.27 5.19 -15.48
CA GLN A 264 11.79 5.13 -15.58
C GLN A 264 11.20 3.72 -15.46
N PHE A 265 12.01 2.69 -15.72
CA PHE A 265 11.58 1.31 -15.52
C PHE A 265 11.27 0.98 -14.04
N PHE A 266 11.67 1.82 -13.07
CA PHE A 266 11.21 1.72 -11.67
C PHE A 266 9.69 1.83 -11.55
N HIS A 267 9.05 2.54 -12.49
CA HIS A 267 7.61 2.70 -12.56
C HIS A 267 6.97 1.84 -13.65
N ALA A 268 7.66 0.78 -14.08
CA ALA A 268 7.26 -0.01 -15.25
C ALA A 268 7.01 0.86 -16.50
N MET A 269 7.83 1.90 -16.71
CA MET A 269 7.76 2.78 -17.87
C MET A 269 9.05 2.70 -18.68
N ALA A 270 8.95 2.98 -19.97
CA ALA A 270 10.10 3.07 -20.87
C ALA A 270 10.81 4.42 -20.68
N ALA A 271 12.13 4.47 -20.85
CA ALA A 271 12.90 5.68 -20.63
C ALA A 271 12.63 6.77 -21.68
N GLN A 272 12.23 6.35 -22.89
CA GLN A 272 11.97 7.24 -24.02
C GLN A 272 10.92 6.66 -24.96
N SER A 273 10.29 7.52 -25.77
CA SER A 273 9.33 7.08 -26.79
C SER A 273 10.00 6.23 -27.87
N ASN A 274 9.24 5.27 -28.39
CA ASN A 274 9.68 4.27 -29.35
C ASN A 274 10.75 3.28 -28.83
N GLU A 275 10.92 3.16 -27.52
CA GLU A 275 11.74 2.11 -26.91
C GLU A 275 11.10 0.74 -27.14
N ASP A 276 11.93 -0.26 -27.42
CA ASP A 276 11.48 -1.64 -27.57
C ASP A 276 11.04 -2.18 -26.19
N PRO A 277 9.82 -2.75 -26.06
CA PRO A 277 9.35 -3.26 -24.78
C PRO A 277 10.24 -4.37 -24.20
N HIS A 278 11.00 -5.09 -25.03
CA HIS A 278 11.99 -6.06 -24.56
C HIS A 278 13.14 -5.39 -23.78
N ASP A 279 13.54 -4.17 -24.15
CA ASP A 279 14.60 -3.43 -23.46
C ASP A 279 14.12 -2.95 -22.08
N THR A 280 12.92 -2.37 -22.00
CA THR A 280 12.31 -1.97 -20.72
C THR A 280 12.20 -3.17 -19.77
N LYS A 281 11.66 -4.29 -20.27
CA LYS A 281 11.54 -5.53 -19.50
C LYS A 281 12.91 -6.07 -19.04
N ALA A 282 13.92 -6.05 -19.91
CA ALA A 282 15.27 -6.51 -19.56
C ALA A 282 15.87 -5.65 -18.45
N ASN A 283 15.67 -4.33 -18.51
CA ASN A 283 16.08 -3.41 -17.45
C ASN A 283 15.41 -3.74 -16.12
N MET A 284 14.08 -3.88 -16.11
CA MET A 284 13.31 -4.26 -14.92
C MET A 284 13.81 -5.56 -14.30
N LEU A 285 13.97 -6.62 -15.10
CA LEU A 285 14.41 -7.93 -14.60
C LEU A 285 15.83 -7.90 -14.05
N SER A 286 16.76 -7.23 -14.73
CA SER A 286 18.15 -7.11 -14.27
C SER A 286 18.27 -6.34 -12.95
N TRP A 287 17.40 -5.35 -12.75
CA TRP A 287 17.33 -4.57 -11.52
C TRP A 287 16.71 -5.38 -10.39
N LEU A 288 15.53 -5.96 -10.63
CA LEU A 288 14.80 -6.76 -9.66
C LEU A 288 15.58 -7.98 -9.19
N GLU A 289 16.42 -8.59 -10.02
CA GLU A 289 17.28 -9.68 -9.59
C GLU A 289 18.16 -9.26 -8.39
N ILE A 290 18.81 -8.10 -8.50
CA ILE A 290 19.72 -7.60 -7.46
C ILE A 290 18.92 -7.15 -6.23
N ILE A 291 17.85 -6.39 -6.43
CA ILE A 291 17.05 -5.85 -5.31
C ILE A 291 16.31 -6.97 -4.57
N TYR A 292 15.78 -7.97 -5.27
CA TYR A 292 15.15 -9.12 -4.62
C TYR A 292 16.17 -9.98 -3.85
N LYS A 293 17.38 -10.19 -4.40
CA LYS A 293 18.47 -10.85 -3.68
C LYS A 293 18.85 -10.11 -2.39
N LEU A 294 18.93 -8.78 -2.43
CA LEU A 294 19.09 -7.93 -1.25
C LEU A 294 17.92 -8.08 -0.26
N ALA A 295 16.69 -8.10 -0.79
CA ALA A 295 15.49 -8.24 0.02
C ALA A 295 15.47 -9.54 0.81
N ILE A 296 15.76 -10.69 0.19
CA ILE A 296 15.72 -11.96 0.93
C ILE A 296 16.92 -12.14 1.86
N GLY A 297 18.08 -11.54 1.55
CA GLY A 297 19.27 -11.52 2.41
C GLY A 297 20.01 -12.86 2.52
N VAL A 298 19.67 -13.85 1.70
CA VAL A 298 20.25 -15.21 1.71
C VAL A 298 21.06 -15.53 0.44
N GLN A 299 21.30 -14.54 -0.41
CA GLN A 299 22.11 -14.66 -1.64
C GLN A 299 23.35 -13.74 -1.57
N ASP A 300 24.07 -13.62 -2.66
CA ASP A 300 25.39 -12.97 -2.73
C ASP A 300 25.35 -11.44 -2.64
N VAL A 301 24.17 -10.81 -2.57
CA VAL A 301 23.98 -9.35 -2.51
C VAL A 301 23.88 -8.86 -1.07
N LYS A 302 24.65 -7.82 -0.73
CA LYS A 302 24.68 -7.22 0.62
C LYS A 302 24.41 -5.72 0.55
N GLU A 303 23.84 -5.17 1.63
CA GLU A 303 23.56 -3.73 1.70
C GLU A 303 24.81 -2.85 1.60
N THR A 304 26.00 -3.41 1.88
CA THR A 304 27.29 -2.72 1.77
C THR A 304 27.88 -2.70 0.35
N ASP A 305 27.29 -3.45 -0.59
CA ASP A 305 27.80 -3.51 -1.95
C ASP A 305 27.63 -2.16 -2.65
N SER A 306 28.63 -1.76 -3.45
CA SER A 306 28.59 -0.50 -4.19
C SER A 306 27.64 -0.57 -5.39
N LEU A 307 27.02 0.57 -5.71
CA LEU A 307 26.09 0.70 -6.83
C LEU A 307 26.75 0.40 -8.17
N ALA A 308 27.96 0.88 -8.42
CA ALA A 308 28.72 0.58 -9.64
C ALA A 308 29.18 -0.90 -9.69
N GLY A 309 29.37 -1.55 -8.53
CA GLY A 309 29.70 -2.97 -8.48
C GLY A 309 28.52 -3.86 -8.90
N ARG A 310 27.30 -3.47 -8.55
CA ARG A 310 26.07 -4.22 -8.87
C ARG A 310 25.39 -3.76 -10.16
N PHE A 311 25.54 -2.48 -10.52
CA PHE A 311 24.93 -1.86 -11.69
C PHE A 311 25.97 -1.03 -12.48
N PRO A 312 26.98 -1.68 -13.09
CA PRO A 312 28.15 -1.01 -13.65
C PRO A 312 27.86 -0.02 -14.78
N THR A 313 26.74 -0.19 -15.49
CA THR A 313 26.32 0.70 -16.58
C THR A 313 25.32 1.76 -16.14
N ARG A 314 24.82 1.73 -14.89
CA ARG A 314 23.75 2.63 -14.41
C ARG A 314 24.22 3.68 -13.42
N PHE A 315 25.32 3.46 -12.72
CA PHE A 315 25.87 4.45 -11.79
C PHE A 315 27.33 4.74 -12.08
N SER A 316 27.66 6.02 -12.12
CA SER A 316 29.01 6.54 -12.30
C SER A 316 29.38 7.49 -11.16
N SER A 317 30.58 8.06 -11.21
CA SER A 317 30.98 9.14 -10.29
C SER A 317 30.16 10.42 -10.45
N TYR A 318 29.41 10.57 -11.54
CA TYR A 318 28.57 11.76 -11.81
C TYR A 318 27.09 11.56 -11.45
N SER A 319 26.70 10.34 -11.09
CA SER A 319 25.34 10.04 -10.59
C SER A 319 25.15 10.59 -9.18
N ASP A 320 23.91 10.88 -8.81
CA ASP A 320 23.54 11.20 -7.42
C ASP A 320 22.42 10.26 -6.93
N PRO A 321 22.74 9.26 -6.08
CA PRO A 321 24.04 9.00 -5.48
C PRO A 321 25.05 8.45 -6.49
N SER A 322 26.33 8.63 -6.17
CA SER A 322 27.45 8.18 -7.00
C SER A 322 27.62 6.66 -6.95
N GLY A 323 28.33 6.11 -7.94
CA GLY A 323 28.53 4.66 -8.08
C GLY A 323 29.30 3.98 -6.93
N ASP A 324 30.03 4.73 -6.11
CA ASP A 324 30.69 4.25 -4.90
C ASP A 324 29.76 4.17 -3.68
N ALA A 325 28.58 4.80 -3.74
CA ALA A 325 27.56 4.64 -2.72
C ALA A 325 27.12 3.17 -2.61
N SER A 326 26.71 2.77 -1.42
CA SER A 326 26.21 1.43 -1.12
C SER A 326 24.72 1.28 -1.39
N LEU A 327 24.25 0.04 -1.55
CA LEU A 327 22.81 -0.28 -1.60
C LEU A 327 22.05 0.21 -0.35
N ARG A 328 22.71 0.24 0.82
CA ARG A 328 22.15 0.87 2.03
C ARG A 328 21.90 2.36 1.83
N GLN A 329 22.89 3.08 1.30
CA GLN A 329 22.77 4.52 1.06
C GLN A 329 21.71 4.83 -0.01
N LEU A 330 21.54 3.95 -1.00
CA LEU A 330 20.46 4.05 -1.98
C LEU A 330 19.08 4.11 -1.31
N PHE A 331 18.76 3.15 -0.45
CA PHE A 331 17.44 3.05 0.21
C PHE A 331 17.24 4.01 1.40
N LEU A 332 18.31 4.59 1.93
CA LEU A 332 18.22 5.62 2.96
C LEU A 332 18.09 7.04 2.38
N GLY A 333 18.60 7.26 1.17
CA GLY A 333 18.53 8.54 0.48
C GLY A 333 19.06 9.69 1.35
N ARG A 334 18.23 10.73 1.51
CA ARG A 334 18.49 11.89 2.36
C ARG A 334 18.02 11.74 3.81
N THR A 335 17.59 10.54 4.21
CA THR A 335 17.17 10.21 5.59
C THR A 335 18.03 9.10 6.23
N PRO A 336 19.35 9.30 6.38
CA PRO A 336 20.26 8.26 6.87
C PRO A 336 20.20 8.03 8.40
N SER A 337 19.57 8.91 9.17
CA SER A 337 19.69 8.93 10.63
C SER A 337 18.89 7.84 11.36
N TYR A 338 17.90 7.23 10.70
CA TYR A 338 17.04 6.23 11.33
C TYR A 338 17.80 4.97 11.75
N ARG A 339 17.95 4.78 13.06
CA ARG A 339 18.85 3.76 13.64
C ARG A 339 18.36 2.32 13.49
N LYS A 340 17.06 2.12 13.23
CA LYS A 340 16.41 0.80 13.11
C LYS A 340 16.10 0.43 11.65
N ALA A 341 16.69 1.14 10.68
CA ALA A 341 16.42 0.91 9.26
C ALA A 341 16.71 -0.53 8.84
N ASN A 342 15.79 -1.12 8.08
CA ASN A 342 15.86 -2.47 7.57
C ASN A 342 15.84 -2.45 6.03
N ILE A 343 17.04 -2.47 5.46
CA ILE A 343 17.24 -2.36 4.00
C ILE A 343 16.63 -3.55 3.26
N SER A 344 16.62 -4.75 3.86
CA SER A 344 15.96 -5.92 3.30
C SER A 344 14.45 -5.71 3.11
N LYS A 345 13.77 -5.06 4.07
CA LYS A 345 12.34 -4.75 3.95
C LYS A 345 12.07 -3.61 2.96
N ARG A 346 12.90 -2.57 2.93
CA ARG A 346 12.79 -1.49 1.94
C ARG A 346 13.02 -2.01 0.52
N ALA A 347 14.03 -2.84 0.31
CA ALA A 347 14.26 -3.52 -0.95
C ALA A 347 13.06 -4.36 -1.38
N PHE A 348 12.41 -5.05 -0.43
CA PHE A 348 11.19 -5.80 -0.73
C PHE A 348 10.01 -4.90 -1.11
N GLY A 349 9.81 -3.78 -0.40
CA GLY A 349 8.81 -2.77 -0.75
C GLY A 349 8.99 -2.24 -2.18
N HIS A 350 10.22 -1.95 -2.58
CA HIS A 350 10.53 -1.52 -3.95
C HIS A 350 10.11 -2.56 -5.00
N CYS A 351 10.32 -3.85 -4.73
CA CYS A 351 9.86 -4.92 -5.63
C CYS A 351 8.33 -4.95 -5.73
N LEU A 352 7.60 -4.66 -4.64
CA LEU A 352 6.13 -4.58 -4.67
C LEU A 352 5.66 -3.40 -5.52
N HIS A 353 6.31 -2.25 -5.40
CA HIS A 353 5.97 -1.05 -6.18
C HIS A 353 6.06 -1.33 -7.68
N MET A 354 7.17 -1.91 -8.14
CA MET A 354 7.35 -2.26 -9.55
C MET A 354 6.29 -3.25 -10.07
N VAL A 355 5.78 -4.14 -9.21
CA VAL A 355 4.65 -5.00 -9.57
C VAL A 355 3.38 -4.16 -9.73
N GLN A 356 3.08 -3.30 -8.77
CA GLN A 356 1.85 -2.49 -8.73
C GLN A 356 1.76 -1.55 -9.93
N ASP A 357 2.79 -0.73 -10.19
CA ASP A 357 2.83 0.19 -11.35
C ASP A 357 2.66 -0.57 -12.66
N SER A 358 3.23 -1.78 -12.75
CA SER A 358 3.08 -2.58 -13.96
C SER A 358 1.66 -3.01 -14.27
N TYR A 359 0.70 -2.87 -13.35
CA TYR A 359 -0.73 -3.12 -13.58
C TYR A 359 -1.57 -1.83 -13.62
N ALA A 360 -0.98 -0.68 -13.31
CA ALA A 360 -1.65 0.61 -13.41
C ALA A 360 -1.69 1.09 -14.87
N VAL A 361 -2.86 1.53 -15.32
CA VAL A 361 -3.09 2.00 -16.70
C VAL A 361 -2.28 3.27 -17.00
N GLY A 362 -1.93 4.04 -15.97
CA GLY A 362 -1.02 5.19 -16.06
C GLY A 362 0.36 4.82 -16.64
N HIS A 363 0.80 3.59 -16.42
CA HIS A 363 2.18 3.14 -16.65
C HIS A 363 2.30 2.10 -17.76
N THR A 364 1.29 1.23 -17.89
CA THR A 364 1.28 0.19 -18.92
C THR A 364 -0.09 0.00 -19.56
N LEU A 365 -0.06 -0.36 -20.84
CA LEU A 365 -1.22 -0.91 -21.54
C LEU A 365 -1.10 -2.43 -21.51
N ARG A 366 -2.07 -3.08 -20.88
CA ARG A 366 -2.20 -4.55 -20.84
C ARG A 366 -3.40 -5.03 -21.62
N ARG A 367 -3.35 -6.29 -22.07
CA ARG A 367 -4.50 -6.93 -22.73
C ARG A 367 -5.65 -7.08 -21.75
N LEU A 368 -6.80 -6.46 -22.03
CA LEU A 368 -8.01 -6.62 -21.21
C LEU A 368 -8.69 -7.95 -21.54
N SER A 369 -8.79 -8.83 -20.54
CA SER A 369 -9.32 -10.19 -20.73
C SER A 369 -10.85 -10.27 -20.67
N ASN A 370 -11.50 -9.27 -20.04
CA ASN A 370 -12.94 -9.23 -19.82
C ASN A 370 -13.58 -7.92 -20.30
N PRO A 371 -13.46 -7.55 -21.59
CA PRO A 371 -14.04 -6.30 -22.11
C PRO A 371 -15.55 -6.21 -21.91
N GLY A 372 -16.26 -7.34 -21.87
CA GLY A 372 -17.71 -7.39 -21.62
C GLY A 372 -18.14 -6.93 -20.21
N ASP A 373 -17.21 -6.78 -19.26
CA ASP A 373 -17.49 -6.24 -17.92
C ASP A 373 -17.34 -4.71 -17.84
N LEU A 374 -16.89 -4.04 -18.91
CA LEU A 374 -16.85 -2.58 -18.99
C LEU A 374 -18.27 -2.00 -18.95
N ASP A 375 -18.42 -0.86 -18.27
CA ASP A 375 -19.64 -0.06 -18.17
C ASP A 375 -19.45 1.34 -18.81
N GLY A 376 -18.54 1.43 -19.79
CA GLY A 376 -18.19 2.66 -20.49
C GLY A 376 -17.23 3.56 -19.73
N ARG A 377 -17.41 4.88 -19.87
CA ARG A 377 -16.62 5.92 -19.19
C ARG A 377 -17.48 6.67 -18.19
N ASP A 378 -16.89 7.16 -17.10
CA ASP A 378 -17.53 8.02 -16.11
C ASP A 378 -17.69 9.47 -16.63
N SER A 379 -18.18 10.37 -15.76
CA SER A 379 -18.38 11.79 -16.10
C SER A 379 -17.08 12.56 -16.34
N GLU A 380 -15.94 12.07 -15.84
CA GLU A 380 -14.61 12.65 -16.06
C GLU A 380 -13.91 12.00 -17.29
N GLY A 381 -14.58 11.04 -17.94
CA GLY A 381 -14.13 10.36 -19.14
C GLY A 381 -13.19 9.18 -18.87
N PHE A 382 -13.16 8.63 -17.66
CA PHE A 382 -12.32 7.47 -17.32
C PHE A 382 -13.11 6.17 -17.38
N PHE A 383 -12.45 5.08 -17.77
CA PHE A 383 -13.12 3.78 -17.86
C PHE A 383 -13.64 3.30 -16.50
N ARG A 384 -14.82 2.68 -16.53
CA ARG A 384 -15.45 2.06 -15.36
C ARG A 384 -15.94 0.65 -15.68
N PHE A 385 -15.99 -0.18 -14.65
CA PHE A 385 -16.52 -1.54 -14.72
C PHE A 385 -17.91 -1.62 -14.08
N LYS A 386 -18.69 -2.63 -14.49
CA LYS A 386 -20.01 -2.91 -13.89
C LYS A 386 -19.88 -3.14 -12.38
N PRO A 387 -20.93 -2.87 -11.57
CA PRO A 387 -20.88 -3.09 -10.13
C PRO A 387 -20.43 -4.51 -9.76
N GLY A 388 -19.46 -4.60 -8.84
CA GLY A 388 -18.86 -5.88 -8.41
C GLY A 388 -17.97 -6.56 -9.47
N LYS A 389 -17.68 -5.90 -10.59
CA LYS A 389 -16.71 -6.34 -11.59
C LYS A 389 -15.47 -5.46 -11.55
N PHE A 390 -14.37 -6.01 -12.03
CA PHE A 390 -13.07 -5.36 -12.08
C PHE A 390 -12.30 -5.81 -13.32
N ALA A 391 -11.29 -5.04 -13.72
CA ALA A 391 -10.44 -5.37 -14.85
C ALA A 391 -9.61 -6.64 -14.60
N ARG A 392 -9.51 -7.51 -15.60
CA ARG A 392 -8.58 -8.64 -15.62
C ARG A 392 -7.52 -8.41 -16.68
N LEU A 393 -6.33 -8.03 -16.25
CA LEU A 393 -5.24 -7.59 -17.10
C LEU A 393 -4.28 -8.74 -17.40
N GLY A 394 -4.07 -8.98 -18.69
CA GLY A 394 -3.17 -10.00 -19.22
C GLY A 394 -1.75 -9.46 -19.50
N PRO A 395 -1.10 -9.98 -20.56
CA PRO A 395 0.23 -9.52 -20.97
C PRO A 395 0.31 -8.04 -21.30
N ILE A 396 1.51 -7.47 -21.11
CA ILE A 396 1.84 -6.08 -21.42
C ILE A 396 1.94 -5.92 -22.93
N ILE A 397 1.14 -5.01 -23.47
CA ILE A 397 1.18 -4.58 -24.87
C ILE A 397 2.15 -3.41 -25.02
N THR A 398 2.14 -2.46 -24.08
CA THR A 398 2.98 -1.25 -24.17
C THR A 398 3.45 -0.84 -22.78
N PHE A 399 4.74 -0.54 -22.65
CA PHE A 399 5.24 0.28 -21.54
C PHE A 399 5.10 1.75 -21.94
N HIS A 400 4.41 2.55 -21.13
CA HIS A 400 4.25 3.97 -21.44
C HIS A 400 5.53 4.75 -21.17
N THR A 401 5.61 5.97 -21.68
CA THR A 401 6.70 6.91 -21.38
C THR A 401 6.12 8.11 -20.67
N TYR A 402 6.69 8.52 -19.55
CA TYR A 402 6.17 9.64 -18.75
C TYR A 402 6.18 10.96 -19.55
N SER A 403 7.27 11.19 -20.28
CA SER A 403 7.41 12.39 -21.12
C SER A 403 6.34 12.41 -22.21
N GLY A 404 5.51 13.46 -22.18
CA GLY A 404 4.42 13.67 -23.14
C GLY A 404 3.08 13.05 -22.73
N GLN A 405 2.96 12.42 -21.55
CA GLN A 405 1.67 11.92 -21.08
C GLN A 405 0.67 13.05 -20.84
N SER A 406 -0.60 12.72 -21.05
CA SER A 406 -1.70 13.60 -20.67
C SER A 406 -1.89 13.61 -19.15
N LYS A 407 -2.68 14.57 -18.65
CA LYS A 407 -3.07 14.65 -17.23
C LYS A 407 -3.87 13.42 -16.73
N ARG A 408 -4.18 12.46 -17.61
CA ARG A 408 -4.92 11.24 -17.31
C ARG A 408 -4.10 10.22 -16.53
N HIS A 409 -2.77 10.29 -16.62
CA HIS A 409 -1.85 9.46 -15.84
C HIS A 409 -2.21 9.46 -14.35
N ALA A 410 -2.26 10.67 -13.76
CA ALA A 410 -2.58 10.86 -12.35
C ALA A 410 -3.88 10.17 -11.88
N HIS A 411 -4.93 10.17 -12.71
CA HIS A 411 -6.19 9.50 -12.35
C HIS A 411 -6.02 7.99 -12.08
N TYR A 412 -5.13 7.33 -12.81
CA TYR A 412 -4.93 5.88 -12.69
C TYR A 412 -3.98 5.48 -11.56
N ASP A 413 -3.37 6.47 -10.91
CA ASP A 413 -2.49 6.30 -9.75
C ASP A 413 -3.18 6.78 -8.45
N GLU A 414 -4.39 7.31 -8.57
CA GLU A 414 -5.19 7.86 -7.48
C GLU A 414 -6.54 7.14 -7.34
N SER A 415 -7.17 7.34 -6.18
CA SER A 415 -8.58 7.00 -6.03
C SER A 415 -9.27 7.86 -4.99
N LYS A 416 -10.28 8.63 -5.43
CA LYS A 416 -11.18 9.41 -4.55
C LYS A 416 -12.17 8.55 -3.74
N GLN A 417 -12.32 7.28 -4.08
CA GLN A 417 -13.22 6.37 -3.36
C GLN A 417 -12.50 5.70 -2.19
N PRO A 418 -13.17 5.54 -1.04
CA PRO A 418 -12.58 4.91 0.13
C PRO A 418 -12.25 3.45 -0.16
N ARG A 419 -11.16 2.98 0.43
CA ARG A 419 -10.68 1.60 0.32
C ARG A 419 -10.57 0.99 1.70
N SER A 420 -10.67 -0.32 1.77
CA SER A 420 -10.42 -1.08 2.99
C SER A 420 -9.50 -2.24 2.64
N PRO A 421 -8.24 -2.26 3.11
CA PRO A 421 -7.28 -3.31 2.75
C PRO A 421 -7.76 -4.74 3.03
N ARG A 422 -8.61 -4.93 4.04
CA ARG A 422 -9.23 -6.24 4.34
C ARG A 422 -10.35 -6.64 3.38
N ASP A 423 -10.99 -5.68 2.72
CA ASP A 423 -12.06 -5.89 1.77
C ASP A 423 -11.54 -5.69 0.34
N LEU A 424 -11.19 -6.82 -0.25
CA LEU A 424 -10.70 -6.94 -1.61
C LEU A 424 -11.65 -6.34 -2.66
N ASP A 425 -12.96 -6.30 -2.43
CA ASP A 425 -13.91 -5.73 -3.38
C ASP A 425 -13.90 -4.19 -3.36
N SER A 426 -13.39 -3.57 -2.29
CA SER A 426 -13.21 -2.11 -2.20
C SER A 426 -12.16 -1.56 -3.16
N PHE A 427 -11.44 -2.42 -3.88
CA PHE A 427 -10.46 -2.04 -4.91
C PHE A 427 -11.01 -2.20 -6.34
N ASN A 428 -12.22 -2.72 -6.52
CA ASN A 428 -12.75 -3.06 -7.85
C ASN A 428 -12.88 -1.85 -8.80
N HIS A 429 -12.97 -0.63 -8.26
CA HIS A 429 -13.02 0.60 -9.06
C HIS A 429 -11.65 1.07 -9.55
N ILE A 430 -10.54 0.56 -9.00
CA ILE A 430 -9.19 0.87 -9.46
C ILE A 430 -8.78 -0.18 -10.49
N ILE A 431 -8.63 0.25 -11.74
CA ILE A 431 -8.24 -0.63 -12.84
C ILE A 431 -6.84 -1.18 -12.57
N GLY A 432 -6.73 -2.50 -12.49
CA GLY A 432 -5.46 -3.21 -12.27
C GLY A 432 -5.15 -3.52 -10.81
N ALA A 433 -5.78 -2.86 -9.83
CA ALA A 433 -5.47 -3.07 -8.41
C ALA A 433 -5.71 -4.52 -7.96
N ARG A 434 -6.77 -5.17 -8.45
CA ARG A 434 -7.07 -6.58 -8.11
C ARG A 434 -5.98 -7.54 -8.59
N ASP A 435 -5.46 -7.34 -9.80
CA ASP A 435 -4.36 -8.13 -10.34
C ASP A 435 -3.03 -7.80 -9.63
N ALA A 436 -2.79 -6.52 -9.33
CA ALA A 436 -1.64 -6.09 -8.54
C ALA A 436 -1.62 -6.75 -7.15
N ILE A 437 -2.76 -6.77 -6.43
CA ILE A 437 -2.91 -7.47 -5.15
C ILE A 437 -2.56 -8.96 -5.31
N ASP A 438 -3.12 -9.65 -6.31
CA ASP A 438 -2.84 -11.08 -6.57
C ASP A 438 -1.34 -11.34 -6.77
N LYS A 439 -0.67 -10.52 -7.61
CA LYS A 439 0.77 -10.68 -7.85
C LYS A 439 1.60 -10.31 -6.64
N SER A 440 1.24 -9.27 -5.90
CA SER A 440 1.89 -8.91 -4.65
C SER A 440 1.75 -10.04 -3.61
N ILE A 441 0.59 -10.70 -3.47
CA ILE A 441 0.42 -11.87 -2.59
C ILE A 441 1.42 -12.96 -2.95
N LYS A 442 1.53 -13.30 -4.23
CA LYS A 442 2.47 -14.33 -4.70
C LYS A 442 3.93 -13.95 -4.43
N LEU A 443 4.30 -12.69 -4.67
CA LEU A 443 5.64 -12.17 -4.39
C LEU A 443 5.96 -12.19 -2.88
N ILE A 444 5.03 -11.78 -2.02
CA ILE A 444 5.16 -11.85 -0.55
C ILE A 444 5.36 -13.30 -0.11
N ASN A 445 4.65 -14.25 -0.73
CA ASN A 445 4.82 -15.66 -0.41
C ASN A 445 6.21 -16.19 -0.79
N TYR A 446 6.79 -15.77 -1.92
CA TYR A 446 8.19 -16.09 -2.27
C TYR A 446 9.18 -15.49 -1.27
N TYR A 447 8.98 -14.22 -0.90
CA TYR A 447 9.81 -13.53 0.08
C TYR A 447 9.75 -14.17 1.47
N ALA A 448 8.56 -14.55 1.93
CA ALA A 448 8.35 -15.25 3.19
C ALA A 448 9.06 -16.60 3.24
N GLN A 449 9.12 -17.30 2.10
CA GLN A 449 9.84 -18.56 1.95
C GLN A 449 11.34 -18.37 1.75
N LYS A 450 11.82 -17.13 1.59
CA LYS A 450 13.19 -16.82 1.17
C LYS A 450 13.58 -17.58 -0.10
N ALA A 451 12.62 -17.74 -1.01
CA ALA A 451 12.83 -18.41 -2.29
C ALA A 451 13.91 -17.66 -3.06
N LYS A 452 14.90 -18.38 -3.59
CA LYS A 452 15.97 -17.78 -4.38
C LYS A 452 15.44 -17.29 -5.72
N TRP A 453 16.15 -16.34 -6.32
CA TRP A 453 15.79 -15.79 -7.64
C TRP A 453 15.54 -16.89 -8.69
N GLU A 454 16.41 -17.89 -8.71
CA GLU A 454 16.39 -19.00 -9.67
C GLU A 454 15.31 -20.05 -9.35
N ASP A 455 14.79 -20.06 -8.12
CA ASP A 455 13.77 -21.02 -7.64
C ASP A 455 12.35 -20.53 -7.95
N GLY A 456 12.12 -20.13 -9.21
CA GLY A 456 10.82 -19.72 -9.76
C GLY A 456 10.48 -18.23 -9.64
N VAL A 457 11.21 -17.42 -8.86
CA VAL A 457 10.95 -15.98 -8.74
C VAL A 457 11.25 -15.24 -10.06
N ARG A 458 12.35 -15.62 -10.74
CA ARG A 458 12.68 -15.11 -12.07
C ARG A 458 11.55 -15.36 -13.07
N ASP A 459 11.03 -16.58 -13.10
CA ASP A 459 9.96 -16.97 -14.02
C ASP A 459 8.65 -16.26 -13.68
N PHE A 460 8.35 -16.09 -12.40
CA PHE A 460 7.22 -15.27 -11.95
C PHE A 460 7.30 -13.84 -12.49
N PHE A 461 8.43 -13.15 -12.34
CA PHE A 461 8.57 -11.81 -12.90
C PHE A 461 8.58 -11.79 -14.43
N ALA A 462 9.32 -12.69 -15.07
CA ALA A 462 9.51 -12.66 -16.52
C ALA A 462 8.28 -13.13 -17.30
N ASN A 463 7.54 -14.12 -16.80
CA ASN A 463 6.53 -14.85 -17.55
C ASN A 463 5.12 -14.72 -16.96
N GLU A 464 4.96 -14.09 -15.80
CA GLU A 464 3.64 -13.79 -15.23
C GLU A 464 3.41 -12.29 -15.03
N VAL A 465 4.30 -11.60 -14.31
CA VAL A 465 4.14 -10.16 -14.03
C VAL A 465 4.43 -9.34 -15.29
N PHE A 466 5.64 -9.42 -15.83
CA PHE A 466 6.09 -8.62 -16.99
C PHE A 466 6.06 -9.42 -18.30
N VAL A 467 5.12 -10.36 -18.42
CA VAL A 467 4.93 -11.09 -19.68
C VAL A 467 4.51 -10.11 -20.77
N LEU A 468 5.18 -10.18 -21.92
CA LEU A 468 4.89 -9.34 -23.08
C LEU A 468 3.87 -10.04 -23.96
N ASP A 469 2.97 -9.24 -24.52
CA ASP A 469 2.03 -9.68 -25.53
C ASP A 469 2.76 -10.05 -26.83
N SER A 470 2.23 -10.99 -27.61
CA SER A 470 2.79 -11.34 -28.91
C SER A 470 2.76 -10.18 -29.91
N ASN A 471 1.86 -9.22 -29.70
CA ASN A 471 1.74 -7.98 -30.47
C ASN A 471 2.16 -6.76 -29.64
N ALA A 472 3.13 -6.91 -28.74
CA ALA A 472 3.68 -5.80 -27.99
C ALA A 472 4.16 -4.69 -28.94
N THR A 473 3.91 -3.45 -28.56
CA THR A 473 4.23 -2.27 -29.37
C THR A 473 5.34 -1.48 -28.70
N LEU A 474 6.01 -0.64 -29.50
CA LEU A 474 6.95 0.34 -28.99
C LEU A 474 6.28 1.29 -27.99
N SER A 475 7.09 1.81 -27.06
CA SER A 475 6.65 2.71 -26.02
C SER A 475 6.08 4.03 -26.57
N ASN A 476 5.11 4.60 -25.85
CA ASN A 476 4.47 5.87 -26.21
C ASN A 476 3.81 6.52 -24.98
N PRO A 477 3.41 7.80 -25.05
CA PRO A 477 2.80 8.51 -23.92
C PRO A 477 1.27 8.40 -23.85
N GLN A 478 0.64 7.52 -24.63
CA GLN A 478 -0.81 7.29 -24.56
C GLN A 478 -1.09 6.51 -23.28
N VAL A 479 -2.12 6.87 -22.52
CA VAL A 479 -2.46 6.26 -21.23
C VAL A 479 -3.56 5.22 -21.44
N ASP A 480 -4.78 5.66 -21.70
CA ASP A 480 -5.96 4.78 -21.80
C ASP A 480 -6.66 4.88 -23.16
N GLU A 481 -6.11 5.59 -24.14
CA GLU A 481 -6.74 5.84 -25.43
C GLU A 481 -7.06 4.54 -26.18
N ARG A 482 -6.24 3.51 -25.98
CA ARG A 482 -6.41 2.17 -26.56
C ARG A 482 -6.93 1.15 -25.55
N PHE A 483 -7.25 1.52 -24.31
CA PHE A 483 -7.68 0.55 -23.31
C PHE A 483 -9.05 -0.06 -23.68
N GLY A 484 -9.13 -1.39 -23.71
CA GLY A 484 -10.38 -2.11 -24.01
C GLY A 484 -10.85 -2.07 -25.46
N SER A 485 -10.05 -1.56 -26.39
CA SER A 485 -10.34 -1.60 -27.83
C SER A 485 -10.20 -3.03 -28.39
N PRO A 486 -10.74 -3.33 -29.59
CA PRO A 486 -10.66 -4.69 -30.17
C PRO A 486 -9.23 -5.22 -30.34
N ASP A 487 -8.24 -4.35 -30.57
CA ASP A 487 -6.83 -4.74 -30.70
C ASP A 487 -6.13 -5.00 -29.36
N THR A 488 -6.66 -4.47 -28.25
CA THR A 488 -6.07 -4.55 -26.91
C THR A 488 -6.92 -5.36 -25.92
N SER A 489 -8.02 -5.94 -26.38
CA SER A 489 -8.85 -6.83 -25.60
C SER A 489 -8.89 -8.22 -26.22
N SER A 490 -9.00 -9.26 -25.41
CA SER A 490 -9.41 -10.56 -25.95
C SER A 490 -10.91 -10.49 -26.21
N GLN A 491 -11.34 -10.64 -27.47
CA GLN A 491 -12.75 -10.82 -27.74
C GLN A 491 -13.25 -11.99 -26.88
N SER A 492 -14.32 -11.75 -26.12
CA SER A 492 -15.17 -12.82 -25.61
C SER A 492 -15.50 -13.68 -26.82
N THR A 493 -14.96 -14.90 -26.87
CA THR A 493 -15.15 -15.83 -28.00
C THR A 493 -16.63 -16.11 -28.26
N LEU A 494 -17.53 -15.78 -27.34
CA LEU A 494 -18.98 -15.90 -27.53
C LEU A 494 -19.60 -14.85 -28.46
N GLU A 495 -19.05 -13.64 -28.59
CA GLU A 495 -19.60 -12.61 -29.50
C GLU A 495 -18.90 -12.63 -30.87
N ALA A 496 -17.61 -12.98 -30.91
CA ALA A 496 -16.88 -13.19 -32.16
C ALA A 496 -17.44 -14.41 -32.92
N ASP A 497 -17.74 -15.50 -32.21
CA ASP A 497 -18.36 -16.68 -32.83
C ASP A 497 -19.80 -16.38 -33.26
N ARG A 498 -20.54 -15.52 -32.54
CA ARG A 498 -21.90 -15.10 -32.94
C ARG A 498 -21.90 -14.20 -34.18
N ALA A 499 -20.96 -13.26 -34.26
CA ALA A 499 -20.79 -12.40 -35.42
C ALA A 499 -20.34 -13.24 -36.64
N ALA A 500 -19.44 -14.20 -36.45
CA ALA A 500 -19.03 -15.14 -37.50
C ALA A 500 -20.19 -16.08 -37.92
N ASP A 501 -21.05 -16.51 -36.99
CA ASP A 501 -22.24 -17.32 -37.31
C ASP A 501 -23.32 -16.50 -38.04
N GLU A 502 -23.49 -15.21 -37.69
CA GLU A 502 -24.40 -14.31 -38.40
C GLU A 502 -23.88 -13.95 -39.80
N GLU A 503 -22.57 -13.73 -39.96
CA GLU A 503 -21.94 -13.50 -41.26
C GLU A 503 -21.98 -14.77 -42.15
N TYR A 504 -21.78 -15.95 -41.55
CA TYR A 504 -21.95 -17.25 -42.22
C TYR A 504 -23.42 -17.50 -42.62
N ARG A 505 -24.38 -17.18 -41.75
CA ARG A 505 -25.82 -17.29 -42.07
C ARG A 505 -26.25 -16.31 -43.16
N MET A 506 -25.74 -15.08 -43.15
CA MET A 506 -26.01 -14.08 -44.19
C MET A 506 -25.35 -14.47 -45.52
N GLY A 507 -24.13 -15.01 -45.52
CA GLY A 507 -23.45 -15.53 -46.70
C GLY A 507 -24.12 -16.77 -47.30
N ALA A 508 -24.64 -17.68 -46.46
CA ALA A 508 -25.40 -18.84 -46.89
C ALA A 508 -26.80 -18.47 -47.45
N TRP A 509 -27.40 -17.38 -46.95
CA TRP A 509 -28.68 -16.89 -47.45
C TRP A 509 -28.57 -16.21 -48.82
N VAL A 510 -27.45 -15.50 -49.07
CA VAL A 510 -27.17 -14.87 -50.37
C VAL A 510 -26.83 -15.91 -51.44
N ASN A 511 -26.05 -16.96 -51.11
CA ASN A 511 -25.71 -18.02 -52.08
C ASN A 511 -26.89 -18.95 -52.43
N SER A 512 -27.87 -19.12 -51.53
CA SER A 512 -29.06 -19.94 -51.80
C SER A 512 -30.12 -19.27 -52.69
N HIS A 513 -29.96 -17.98 -53.01
CA HIS A 513 -30.87 -17.26 -53.92
C HIS A 513 -30.31 -17.06 -55.34
N THR A 514 -29.04 -17.39 -55.60
CA THR A 514 -28.42 -17.32 -56.94
C THR A 514 -28.50 -18.63 -57.73
N ASP A 515 -28.72 -19.78 -57.09
CA ASP A 515 -28.74 -21.09 -57.76
C ASP A 515 -30.15 -21.57 -58.19
N ALA A 516 -31.19 -20.74 -58.03
CA ALA A 516 -32.58 -21.07 -58.38
C ALA A 516 -33.09 -20.43 -59.69
N GLN A 517 -32.23 -19.79 -60.49
CA GLN A 517 -32.63 -19.19 -61.78
C GLN A 517 -31.68 -19.53 -62.93
N THR A 518 -31.49 -20.81 -63.24
CA THR A 518 -31.10 -21.22 -64.61
C THR A 518 -31.45 -22.70 -64.86
N GLN A 519 -32.71 -22.96 -65.14
CA GLN A 519 -33.14 -24.09 -65.99
C GLN A 519 -34.34 -23.64 -66.84
N PHE A 520 -34.03 -23.20 -68.05
CA PHE A 520 -34.89 -23.27 -69.24
C PHE A 520 -34.03 -23.62 -70.44
#